data_AF-A0A0D7B6D3-F1
#
_entry.id   AF-A0A0D7B6D3-F1
#
_cell.length_a   1.000
_cell.length_b   1.000
_cell.length_c   1.000
_cell.angle_alpha   90.00
_cell.angle_beta   90.00
_cell.angle_gamma   90.00
#
_symmetry.space_group_name_H-M   'P 1'
#
loop_
_entity.id
_entity.type
_entity.pdbx_description
1 polymer ?
#
loop_
_entity_poly.entity_id
_entity_poly.type
_entity_poly.pdbx_seq_one_letter_code
_entity_poly.pdbx_strand_id
1 'polypeptide(L)'
;MMQNMIFATALFAFIGQALAGGPEVCTSKGPSTCVDYQVTKDCCAAVDHSARFDEVFTQCVPWAVNGINTGAMVECCESRGCGSAAEALGSSHAVCFR
;
A
#
# COMPACT_ATOMS: atom_id res chain seq x y z
N MET A 1 1.73 -38.55 -23.21
CA MET A 1 1.38 -37.41 -24.08
C MET A 1 0.35 -36.57 -23.32
N MET A 2 0.57 -35.26 -23.31
CA MET A 2 -0.03 -34.25 -22.41
C MET A 2 -1.54 -34.09 -22.60
N GLN A 3 -2.29 -33.84 -21.52
CA GLN A 3 -3.58 -33.17 -21.60
C GLN A 3 -3.53 -31.90 -20.73
N ASN A 4 -3.60 -30.78 -21.43
CA ASN A 4 -3.30 -29.42 -20.99
C ASN A 4 -4.16 -28.95 -19.82
N MET A 5 -3.49 -28.48 -18.77
CA MET A 5 -4.07 -27.60 -17.76
C MET A 5 -4.42 -26.27 -18.42
N ILE A 6 -5.71 -25.94 -18.45
CA ILE A 6 -6.19 -24.60 -18.83
C ILE A 6 -5.91 -23.67 -17.65
N PHE A 7 -4.71 -23.07 -17.63
CA PHE A 7 -4.42 -21.94 -16.75
C PHE A 7 -5.10 -20.70 -17.36
N ALA A 8 -6.29 -20.36 -16.87
CA ALA A 8 -6.91 -19.08 -17.15
C ALA A 8 -6.13 -17.99 -16.39
N THR A 9 -5.09 -17.44 -17.01
CA THR A 9 -4.41 -16.24 -16.54
C THR A 9 -5.31 -15.04 -16.82
N ALA A 10 -6.10 -14.64 -15.83
CA ALA A 10 -6.73 -13.32 -15.82
C ALA A 10 -5.63 -12.26 -15.65
N LEU A 11 -5.15 -11.73 -16.76
CA LEU A 11 -4.24 -10.58 -16.79
C LEU A 11 -5.04 -9.33 -16.41
N PHE A 12 -5.10 -9.02 -15.12
CA PHE A 12 -5.55 -7.72 -14.65
C PHE A 12 -4.46 -6.69 -14.97
N ALA A 13 -4.54 -6.09 -16.16
CA ALA A 13 -3.79 -4.90 -16.48
C ALA A 13 -4.40 -3.71 -15.71
N PHE A 14 -4.01 -3.54 -14.45
CA PHE A 14 -4.32 -2.32 -13.71
C PHE A 14 -3.32 -1.25 -14.09
N ILE A 15 -3.85 -0.20 -14.71
CA ILE A 15 -3.11 1.01 -15.04
C ILE A 15 -2.95 1.75 -13.72
N GLY A 16 -1.84 1.52 -13.02
CA GLY A 16 -1.46 2.28 -11.83
C GLY A 16 -1.24 3.74 -12.22
N GLN A 17 -2.28 4.58 -12.02
CA GLN A 17 -2.15 6.01 -12.19
C GLN A 17 -1.30 6.53 -11.03
N ALA A 18 -0.02 6.78 -11.27
CA ALA A 18 0.86 7.46 -10.33
C ALA A 18 0.47 8.96 -10.27
N LEU A 19 -0.62 9.27 -9.56
CA LEU A 19 -0.81 10.60 -9.01
C LEU A 19 0.33 10.83 -8.01
N ALA A 20 0.96 12.00 -8.02
CA ALA A 20 1.90 12.39 -6.97
C ALA A 20 1.14 12.37 -5.63
N GLY A 21 1.24 11.23 -4.93
CA GLY A 21 0.36 10.89 -3.82
C GLY A 21 0.75 11.60 -2.54
N GLY A 22 -0.25 11.92 -1.73
CA GLY A 22 -0.05 12.31 -0.34
C GLY A 22 0.38 11.12 0.53
N PRO A 23 0.26 11.23 1.86
CA PRO A 23 0.47 10.11 2.75
C PRO A 23 -0.40 8.89 2.38
N GLU A 24 0.16 7.69 2.52
CA GLU A 24 -0.53 6.42 2.24
C GLU A 24 -0.35 5.42 3.38
N VAL A 25 -1.35 4.57 3.57
CA VAL A 25 -1.36 3.48 4.55
C VAL A 25 -1.83 2.16 3.92
N CYS A 26 -1.35 1.04 4.46
CA CYS A 26 -1.92 -0.27 4.15
C CYS A 26 -3.01 -0.60 5.18
N THR A 27 -4.20 -0.96 4.71
CA THR A 27 -5.37 -1.28 5.54
C THR A 27 -5.61 -2.79 5.58
N SER A 28 -5.97 -3.34 6.72
CA SER A 28 -6.31 -4.76 6.82
C SER A 28 -7.60 -5.08 6.05
N LYS A 29 -7.58 -6.20 5.31
CA LYS A 29 -8.79 -6.76 4.68
C LYS A 29 -9.48 -7.68 5.68
N GLY A 30 -10.39 -7.13 6.47
CA GLY A 30 -11.13 -7.84 7.52
C GLY A 30 -12.37 -7.08 7.99
N PRO A 31 -13.14 -7.61 8.95
CA PRO A 31 -14.33 -6.96 9.50
C PRO A 31 -14.02 -5.64 10.23
N SER A 32 -12.77 -5.44 10.63
CA SER A 32 -12.24 -4.21 11.19
C SER A 32 -11.35 -3.51 10.16
N THR A 33 -11.78 -2.36 9.63
CA THR A 33 -10.91 -1.49 8.82
C THR A 33 -9.91 -0.78 9.75
N CYS A 34 -8.71 -1.33 9.89
CA CYS A 34 -7.59 -0.73 10.61
C CYS A 34 -6.34 -0.68 9.73
N VAL A 35 -5.43 0.24 10.03
CA VAL A 35 -4.11 0.34 9.41
C VAL A 35 -3.19 -0.74 9.95
N ASP A 36 -2.61 -1.52 9.05
CA ASP A 36 -1.60 -2.51 9.39
C ASP A 36 -0.23 -1.82 9.46
N TYR A 37 0.24 -1.57 10.68
CA TYR A 37 1.48 -0.84 10.94
C TYR A 37 2.69 -1.50 10.28
N GLN A 38 2.83 -2.82 10.44
CA GLN A 38 4.00 -3.55 9.94
C GLN A 38 3.99 -3.59 8.41
N VAL A 39 2.83 -3.87 7.82
CA VAL A 39 2.71 -3.89 6.36
C VAL A 39 2.95 -2.50 5.78
N THR A 40 2.40 -1.45 6.40
CA THR A 40 2.61 -0.07 5.95
C THR A 40 4.09 0.33 6.02
N LYS A 41 4.76 0.04 7.14
CA LYS A 41 6.17 0.34 7.34
C LYS A 41 7.06 -0.37 6.31
N ASP A 42 6.85 -1.66 6.16
CA ASP A 42 7.64 -2.49 5.24
C ASP A 42 7.38 -2.12 3.77
N CYS A 43 6.14 -1.74 3.42
CA CYS A 43 5.83 -1.28 2.07
C CYS A 43 6.39 0.11 1.80
N CYS A 44 6.41 0.98 2.81
CA CYS A 44 6.99 2.32 2.69
C CYS A 44 8.50 2.25 2.41
N ALA A 45 9.19 1.31 3.07
CA ALA A 45 10.59 1.02 2.80
C ALA A 45 10.84 0.43 1.40
N ALA A 46 9.83 -0.18 0.77
CA ALA A 46 9.94 -0.79 -0.56
C ALA A 46 9.73 0.22 -1.71
N VAL A 47 8.99 1.31 -1.48
CA VAL A 47 8.72 2.38 -2.47
C VAL A 47 9.75 3.52 -2.46
N ASP A 48 10.95 3.25 -1.91
CA ASP A 48 11.98 4.23 -1.51
C ASP A 48 12.59 5.10 -2.64
N HIS A 49 13.19 6.21 -2.18
CA HIS A 49 13.72 7.46 -2.75
C HIS A 49 12.81 8.68 -2.60
N SER A 50 11.48 8.53 -2.52
CA SER A 50 10.57 9.69 -2.39
C SER A 50 9.68 9.69 -1.15
N ALA A 51 9.74 8.66 -0.29
CA ALA A 51 8.91 8.56 0.91
C ALA A 51 9.68 8.05 2.15
N ARG A 52 9.14 8.33 3.34
CA ARG A 52 9.59 7.83 4.64
C ARG A 52 8.40 7.32 5.43
N PHE A 53 8.64 6.31 6.26
CA PHE A 53 7.66 5.92 7.25
C PHE A 53 7.71 6.91 8.43
N ASP A 54 6.57 7.46 8.81
CA ASP A 54 6.43 8.32 9.98
C ASP A 54 5.84 7.50 11.14
N GLU A 55 6.66 7.29 12.16
CA GLU A 55 6.29 6.50 13.35
C GLU A 55 5.21 7.17 14.21
N VAL A 56 5.06 8.49 14.14
CA VAL A 56 4.09 9.23 14.94
C VAL A 56 2.71 9.11 14.32
N PHE A 57 2.62 9.25 13.00
CA PHE A 57 1.36 9.18 12.25
C PHE A 57 1.05 7.80 11.70
N THR A 58 1.97 6.85 11.83
CA THR A 58 1.85 5.48 11.30
C THR A 58 1.49 5.47 9.80
N GLN A 59 2.12 6.37 9.05
CA GLN A 59 1.86 6.65 7.64
C GLN A 59 3.15 6.58 6.81
N CYS A 60 3.04 6.21 5.54
CA CYS A 60 4.09 6.45 4.57
C CYS A 60 3.93 7.86 4.00
N VAL A 61 4.88 8.76 4.29
CA VAL A 61 4.79 10.18 3.93
C VAL A 61 5.87 10.56 2.92
N PRO A 62 5.57 11.39 1.92
CA PRO A 62 6.59 11.84 0.96
C PRO A 62 7.67 12.70 1.63
N TRP A 63 8.94 12.55 1.22
CA TRP A 63 10.06 13.37 1.68
C TRP A 63 9.98 14.83 1.19
N ALA A 64 9.45 15.03 -0.02
CA ALA A 64 9.39 16.31 -0.71
C ALA A 64 8.09 16.42 -1.54
N VAL A 65 7.90 17.56 -2.21
CA VAL A 65 6.75 17.84 -3.10
C VAL A 65 6.55 16.86 -4.27
N ASN A 66 7.48 15.93 -4.51
CA ASN A 66 7.39 14.96 -5.62
C ASN A 66 6.42 13.79 -5.36
N GLY A 67 5.74 13.77 -4.22
CA GLY A 67 4.73 12.76 -3.89
C GLY A 67 5.31 11.35 -3.70
N ILE A 68 4.47 10.44 -3.20
CA ILE A 68 4.83 9.01 -3.13
C ILE A 68 4.35 8.31 -4.40
N ASN A 69 5.02 7.22 -4.77
CA ASN A 69 4.49 6.32 -5.78
C ASN A 69 3.33 5.50 -5.17
N THR A 70 2.12 6.07 -5.14
CA THR A 70 0.94 5.41 -4.58
C THR A 70 0.65 4.08 -5.27
N GLY A 71 0.93 3.96 -6.58
CA GLY A 71 0.76 2.72 -7.33
C GLY A 71 1.61 1.58 -6.76
N ALA A 72 2.90 1.82 -6.54
CA ALA A 72 3.79 0.84 -5.94
C ALA A 72 3.40 0.51 -4.48
N MET A 73 2.83 1.48 -3.77
CA MET A 73 2.34 1.27 -2.41
C MET A 73 1.10 0.36 -2.40
N VAL A 74 0.14 0.60 -3.29
CA VAL A 74 -1.04 -0.26 -3.51
C VAL A 74 -0.60 -1.70 -3.83
N GLU A 75 0.31 -1.87 -4.80
CA GLU A 75 0.82 -3.19 -5.20
C GLU A 75 1.47 -3.93 -4.02
N CYS A 76 2.26 -3.21 -3.20
CA CYS A 76 2.88 -3.81 -2.04
C CYS A 76 1.84 -4.22 -0.98
N CYS A 77 0.89 -3.34 -0.64
CA CYS A 77 -0.15 -3.67 0.34
C CYS A 77 -0.98 -4.88 -0.11
N GLU A 78 -1.38 -4.93 -1.38
CA GLU A 78 -2.16 -6.04 -1.93
C GLU A 78 -1.39 -7.36 -1.93
N SER A 79 -0.09 -7.34 -2.22
CA SER A 79 0.76 -8.53 -2.16
C SER A 79 0.82 -9.15 -0.76
N ARG A 80 0.56 -8.36 0.29
CA ARG A 80 0.50 -8.79 1.69
C ARG A 80 -0.92 -9.09 2.19
N GLY A 81 -1.91 -9.07 1.29
CA GLY A 81 -3.32 -9.30 1.64
C GLY A 81 -4.01 -8.11 2.30
N CYS A 82 -3.42 -6.91 2.20
CA CYS A 82 -4.00 -5.66 2.66
C CYS A 82 -4.68 -4.89 1.50
N GLY A 83 -5.49 -3.90 1.83
CA GLY A 83 -5.83 -2.79 0.93
C GLY A 83 -4.87 -1.62 1.14
N SER A 84 -5.05 -0.55 0.36
CA SER A 84 -4.32 0.71 0.53
C SER A 84 -5.31 1.88 0.61
N ALA A 85 -4.91 2.94 1.29
CA ALA A 85 -5.69 4.17 1.39
C ALA A 85 -4.79 5.40 1.46
N ALA A 86 -5.15 6.40 0.65
CA ALA A 86 -4.56 7.73 0.72
C ALA A 86 -5.15 8.48 1.90
N GLU A 87 -4.30 9.11 2.71
CA GLU A 87 -4.69 9.86 3.90
C GLU A 87 -4.10 11.27 3.89
N ALA A 88 -4.74 12.17 4.65
CA ALA A 88 -4.10 13.43 5.01
C ALA A 88 -3.03 13.18 6.09
N LEU A 89 -1.96 13.99 6.08
CA LEU A 89 -0.89 13.88 7.06
C LEU A 89 -1.46 14.01 8.48
N GLY A 90 -1.23 12.99 9.30
CA GLY A 90 -1.73 12.94 10.68
C GLY A 90 -3.23 12.69 10.83
N SER A 91 -3.89 12.17 9.78
CA SER A 91 -5.23 11.61 9.89
C SER A 91 -5.31 10.58 11.03
N SER A 92 -6.41 10.61 11.78
CA SER A 92 -6.67 9.63 12.83
C SER A 92 -7.15 8.32 12.21
N HIS A 93 -6.46 7.21 12.51
CA HIS A 93 -6.87 5.87 12.12
C HIS A 93 -6.65 4.86 13.25
N ALA A 94 -7.40 3.76 13.24
CA ALA A 94 -7.16 2.65 14.14
C ALA A 94 -5.99 1.82 13.61
N VAL A 95 -5.04 1.43 14.48
CA VAL A 95 -3.93 0.54 14.12
C VAL A 95 -4.27 -0.88 14.52
N CYS A 96 -4.02 -1.84 13.62
CA CYS A 96 -4.16 -3.26 13.92
C CYS A 96 -3.01 -3.71 14.84
N PHE A 97 -3.33 -4.10 16.08
CA PHE A 97 -2.39 -4.80 16.96
C PHE A 97 -2.56 -6.30 16.71
N ARG A 98 -1.65 -6.89 15.94
CA ARG A 98 -1.63 -8.33 15.70
C ARG A 98 -0.55 -9.01 16.53
#